data_AF-A0A920E6F4-F1
#
_entry.id   AF-A0A920E6F4-F1
#
_cell.length_a   1.000
_cell.length_b   1.000
_cell.length_c   1.000
_cell.angle_alpha   90.00
_cell.angle_beta   90.00
_cell.angle_gamma   90.00
#
_symmetry.space_group_name_H-M   'P 1'
#
loop_
_entity.id
_entity.type
_entity.pdbx_description
1 polymer ?
#
loop_
_entity_poly.entity_id
_entity_poly.type
_entity_poly.pdbx_seq_one_letter_code
_entity_poly.pdbx_strand_id
1 'polypeptide(L)' 'MSILKVGNLYHIGIAVRDAEKTSLLYSETLGLKIEHDEVVMDQGVRAIMMIPENSNSSAIEL' A
#
# COMPACT_ATOMS: atom_id res chain seq x y z
N MET A 1 22.30 1.82 -26.56
CA MET A 1 21.54 2.51 -25.50
C MET A 1 20.61 1.48 -24.88
N SER A 2 20.97 0.90 -23.73
CA SER A 2 20.07 0.03 -22.98
C SER A 2 18.93 0.88 -22.43
N ILE A 3 17.79 0.81 -23.12
CA ILE A 3 16.51 1.35 -22.69
C ILE A 3 16.25 0.81 -21.26
N LEU A 4 16.03 1.70 -20.29
CA LEU A 4 15.77 1.31 -18.90
C LEU A 4 14.63 0.28 -18.87
N LYS A 5 14.94 -0.94 -18.43
CA LYS A 5 13.96 -2.02 -18.30
C LYS A 5 13.20 -1.79 -16.99
N VAL A 6 12.15 -0.98 -17.04
CA VAL A 6 11.28 -0.69 -15.89
C VAL A 6 10.29 -1.83 -15.71
N GLY A 7 10.17 -2.33 -14.48
CA GLY A 7 9.21 -3.38 -14.10
C GLY A 7 7.78 -2.85 -13.95
N ASN A 8 6.90 -3.68 -13.40
CA ASN A 8 5.53 -3.28 -13.07
C ASN A 8 5.52 -2.35 -11.85
N LEU A 9 4.46 -1.55 -11.72
CA LEU A 9 4.22 -0.71 -10.54
C LEU A 9 3.98 -1.62 -9.32
N TYR A 10 4.88 -1.54 -8.34
CA TYR A 10 4.83 -2.38 -7.15
C TYR A 10 3.77 -1.89 -6.15
N HIS A 11 3.88 -0.64 -5.69
CA HIS A 11 2.88 -0.02 -4.82
C HIS A 11 2.76 1.49 -5.09
N ILE A 12 1.72 2.09 -4.52
CA ILE A 12 1.52 3.54 -4.43
C ILE A 12 1.47 3.90 -2.95
N GLY A 13 2.41 4.74 -2.50
CA GLY A 13 2.40 5.30 -1.14
C GLY A 13 1.48 6.51 -1.04
N ILE A 14 0.60 6.53 -0.03
CA ILE A 14 -0.37 7.59 0.23
C ILE A 14 -0.21 8.05 1.67
N ALA A 15 0.34 9.24 1.88
CA ALA A 15 0.42 9.80 3.23
C ALA A 15 -0.97 10.18 3.75
N VAL A 16 -1.36 9.56 4.87
CA VAL A 16 -2.65 9.80 5.52
C VAL A 16 -2.47 10.31 6.95
N ARG A 17 -3.53 10.95 7.49
CA ARG A 17 -3.52 11.42 8.88
C ARG A 17 -3.64 10.30 9.90
N ASP A 18 -4.32 9.21 9.54
CA ASP A 18 -4.63 8.09 10.41
C ASP A 18 -4.73 6.81 9.57
N ALA A 19 -3.64 6.05 9.53
CA ALA A 19 -3.53 4.86 8.69
C ALA A 19 -4.58 3.81 9.03
N GLU A 20 -4.95 3.68 10.31
CA GLU A 20 -5.93 2.69 10.78
C GLU A 20 -7.34 3.04 10.33
N LYS A 21 -7.74 4.32 10.44
CA LYS A 21 -9.05 4.74 9.90
C LYS A 21 -9.11 4.64 8.39
N THR A 22 -8.02 4.96 7.69
CA THR A 22 -8.00 4.87 6.23
C THR A 22 -8.00 3.42 5.76
N SER A 23 -7.31 2.51 6.44
CA SER A 23 -7.30 1.10 6.08
C SER A 23 -8.69 0.47 6.25
N LEU A 24 -9.42 0.81 7.31
CA LEU A 24 -10.83 0.44 7.48
C LEU A 24 -11.70 0.97 6.34
N LEU A 25 -11.59 2.26 6.02
CA LEU A 25 -12.33 2.88 4.93
C LEU A 25 -12.08 2.14 3.60
N TYR A 26 -10.82 1.86 3.28
CA TYR A 26 -10.45 1.21 2.03
C TYR A 26 -10.86 -0.27 2.00
N SER A 27 -10.83 -0.94 3.15
CA SER A 27 -11.33 -2.31 3.24
C SER A 27 -12.84 -2.37 3.03
N GLU A 28 -13.60 -1.46 3.65
CA GLU A 28 -15.07 -1.44 3.56
C GLU A 28 -15.59 -0.94 2.21
N THR A 29 -14.93 0.05 1.61
CA THR A 29 -15.42 0.69 0.37
C THR A 29 -14.88 0.06 -0.90
N LEU A 30 -13.61 -0.39 -0.88
CA LEU A 30 -12.92 -0.93 -2.05
C LEU A 30 -12.71 -2.45 -1.96
N GLY A 31 -13.01 -3.07 -0.81
CA GLY A 31 -12.76 -4.49 -0.58
C GLY A 31 -11.27 -4.85 -0.48
N LEU A 32 -10.41 -3.87 -0.15
CA LEU A 32 -8.98 -4.13 0.01
C LEU A 32 -8.70 -4.91 1.31
N LYS A 33 -7.69 -5.77 1.27
CA LYS A 33 -7.23 -6.53 2.44
C LYS A 33 -5.90 -5.96 2.91
N ILE A 34 -5.73 -5.88 4.22
CA ILE A 34 -4.44 -5.55 4.83
C ILE A 34 -3.52 -6.76 4.65
N GLU A 35 -2.42 -6.56 3.94
CA GLU A 35 -1.36 -7.56 3.78
C GLU A 35 -0.30 -7.38 4.87
N HIS A 36 0.05 -6.13 5.17
CA HIS A 36 1.11 -5.79 6.13
C HIS A 36 0.73 -4.55 6.95
N ASP A 37 1.08 -4.55 8.23
CA ASP A 37 0.96 -3.39 9.14
C ASP A 37 2.23 -3.36 9.98
N GLU A 38 3.15 -2.44 9.67
CA GLU A 38 4.41 -2.32 10.38
C GLU A 38 4.78 -0.87 10.69
N VAL A 39 5.48 -0.69 11.80
CA VAL A 39 6.13 0.59 12.12
C VAL A 39 7.56 0.52 11.64
N VAL A 40 7.86 1.24 10.57
CA VAL A 40 9.21 1.37 10.01
C VAL A 40 9.94 2.45 10.80
N MET A 41 10.58 2.03 11.90
CA MET A 41 11.29 2.92 12.84
C MET A 41 12.35 3.80 12.14
N ASP A 42 13.07 3.25 11.16
CA ASP A 42 14.11 3.97 10.40
C ASP A 42 13.55 5.11 9.55
N GLN A 43 12.27 5.03 9.18
CA GLN A 43 11.56 6.05 8.41
C GLN A 43 10.63 6.90 9.28
N GLY A 44 10.42 6.51 10.55
CA GLY A 44 9.53 7.19 11.48
C GLY A 44 8.04 7.13 11.08
N VAL A 45 7.65 6.14 10.27
CA VAL A 45 6.28 5.99 9.76
C VAL A 45 5.68 4.64 10.16
N ARG A 46 4.36 4.61 10.36
CA ARG A 46 3.58 3.37 10.35
C ARG A 46 3.03 3.19 8.94
N ALA A 47 3.36 2.07 8.32
CA ALA A 47 2.95 1.73 6.97
C ALA A 47 1.91 0.61 7.02
N ILE A 48 0.75 0.82 6.39
CA ILE A 48 -0.26 -0.23 6.19
C ILE A 48 -0.37 -0.54 4.71
N MET A 49 0.07 -1.74 4.33
CA MET A 49 0.01 -2.24 2.96
C MET A 49 -1.32 -2.95 2.72
N MET A 50 -2.01 -2.56 1.66
CA MET A 50 -3.30 -3.06 1.26
C MET A 50 -3.30 -3.56 -0.18
N ILE A 51 -3.89 -4.73 -0.39
CA ILE A 51 -3.99 -5.38 -1.70
C ILE A 51 -5.44 -5.70 -2.08
N PRO A 52 -5.78 -5.71 -3.39
CA PRO A 52 -7.08 -6.17 -3.84
C PRO A 52 -7.20 -7.68 -3.68
N GLU A 53 -8.38 -8.16 -3.25
CA GLU A 53 -8.62 -9.58 -2.98
C GLU A 53 -8.37 -10.52 -4.19
N ASN A 54 -8.51 -10.01 -5.42
CA ASN A 54 -8.52 -10.82 -6.65
C ASN A 54 -7.42 -10.47 -7.67
N SER A 55 -6.29 -9.85 -7.27
CA SER A 55 -5.28 -9.47 -8.26
C SER A 55 -3.85 -9.37 -7.75
N ASN A 56 -2.88 -9.76 -8.60
CA ASN A 56 -1.47 -9.36 -8.53
C ASN A 56 -1.27 -7.90 -9.02
N SER A 57 -2.22 -7.01 -8.73
CA SER A 57 -2.13 -5.59 -9.09
C SER A 57 -1.33 -4.82 -8.05
N SER A 58 -0.99 -3.57 -8.37
CA SER A 58 -0.22 -2.69 -7.50
C SER A 58 -0.88 -2.52 -6.13
N ALA A 59 -0.08 -2.63 -5.07
CA ALA A 59 -0.54 -2.43 -3.70
C ALA A 59 -0.69 -0.93 -3.37
N ILE A 60 -1.45 -0.64 -2.32
CA ILE A 60 -1.55 0.70 -1.73
C ILE A 60 -0.89 0.65 -0.36
N GLU A 61 0.01 1.57 -0.08
CA GLU A 61 0.66 1.70 1.23
C GLU A 61 0.23 3.03 1.86
N LEU A 62 -0.30 2.97 3.08
CA LEU A 62 -0.85 4.10 3.85
C LEU A 62 0.09 4.52 4.98
#